data_AF-X1AAZ0-F1
#
_entry.id   AF-X1AAZ0-F1
#
_cell.length_a   1.000
_cell.length_b   1.000
_cell.length_c   1.000
_cell.angle_alpha   90.00
_cell.angle_beta   90.00
_cell.angle_gamma   90.00
#
_symmetry.space_group_name_H-M   'P 1'
#
loop_
_entity.id
_entity.type
_entity.pdbx_description
1 polymer ?
#
loop_
_entity_poly.entity_id
_entity_poly.type
_entity_poly.pdbx_seq_one_letter_code
_entity_poly.pdbx_strand_id
1 'polypeptide(L)'
;MRIILSYTINFDLEALKDTEEVYEKVILTVEQSKIIHNISRFISQIIKLSDTTIKAITWNAIREWQIRNNKTIAEIRELPIGKRLNAIKEIFCIGDRMLKTMLKQPKNKSEIIIDIAFEKAFKLFLNYISKNNFER
;
A
#
# COMPACT_ATOMS: atom_id res chain seq x y z
N MET A 1 22.34 0.21 0.62
CA MET A 1 22.12 -0.87 -0.37
C MET A 1 20.61 -1.03 -0.61
N ARG A 2 20.09 -0.69 -1.80
CA ARG A 2 18.67 -0.88 -2.15
C ARG A 2 18.48 -2.36 -2.52
N ILE A 3 17.94 -3.16 -1.61
CA ILE A 3 17.61 -4.57 -1.91
C ILE A 3 16.29 -4.58 -2.66
N ILE A 4 16.35 -4.83 -3.96
CA ILE A 4 15.18 -5.05 -4.82
C ILE A 4 14.77 -6.51 -4.64
N LEU A 5 13.64 -6.76 -3.99
CA LEU A 5 13.20 -8.13 -3.65
C LEU A 5 12.29 -8.77 -4.70
N SER A 6 12.01 -8.07 -5.81
CA SER A 6 10.93 -8.42 -6.74
C SER A 6 11.20 -9.63 -7.64
N TYR A 7 12.46 -9.92 -7.99
CA TYR A 7 12.80 -10.97 -8.96
C TYR A 7 12.53 -12.39 -8.47
N THR A 8 12.10 -12.56 -7.21
CA THR A 8 11.83 -13.86 -6.58
C THR A 8 10.36 -14.09 -6.25
N ILE A 9 9.48 -13.13 -6.57
CA ILE A 9 8.05 -13.22 -6.26
C ILE A 9 7.29 -13.73 -7.48
N ASN A 10 6.57 -14.83 -7.30
CA ASN A 10 5.76 -15.42 -8.37
C ASN A 10 4.30 -14.92 -8.26
N PHE A 11 3.97 -13.89 -9.04
CA PHE A 11 2.63 -13.30 -9.07
C PHE A 11 1.71 -14.01 -10.06
N ASP A 12 0.42 -14.00 -9.74
CA ASP A 12 -0.65 -14.28 -10.67
C ASP A 12 -0.95 -13.03 -11.50
N LEU A 13 -0.44 -13.03 -12.74
CA LEU A 13 -0.54 -11.89 -13.65
C LEU A 13 -1.98 -11.56 -14.04
N GLU A 14 -2.88 -12.54 -14.09
CA GLU A 14 -4.29 -12.29 -14.39
C GLU A 14 -4.96 -11.54 -13.23
N ALA A 15 -4.74 -12.01 -12.00
CA ALA A 15 -5.25 -11.34 -10.81
C ALA A 15 -4.71 -9.90 -10.65
N LEU A 16 -3.44 -9.67 -11.02
CA LEU A 16 -2.87 -8.32 -11.06
C LEU A 16 -3.57 -7.45 -12.11
N LYS A 17 -3.76 -7.97 -13.33
CA LYS A 17 -4.38 -7.22 -14.43
C LYS A 17 -5.84 -6.87 -14.14
N ASP A 18 -6.62 -7.82 -13.60
CA ASP A 18 -8.01 -7.56 -13.19
C ASP A 18 -8.08 -6.42 -12.16
N THR A 19 -7.12 -6.39 -11.24
CA THR A 19 -7.02 -5.33 -10.23
C THR A 19 -6.69 -3.96 -10.85
N GLU A 20 -5.84 -3.92 -11.87
CA GLU A 20 -5.53 -2.70 -12.63
C GLU A 20 -6.76 -2.17 -13.38
N GLU A 21 -7.45 -3.03 -14.13
CA GLU A 21 -8.61 -2.64 -14.95
C GLU A 21 -9.77 -2.09 -14.11
N VAL A 22 -9.95 -2.61 -12.89
CA VAL A 22 -10.92 -2.06 -11.93
C VAL A 22 -10.48 -0.67 -11.45
N TYR A 23 -9.18 -0.49 -11.14
CA TYR A 23 -8.66 0.78 -10.65
C TYR A 23 -8.71 1.90 -11.69
N GLU A 24 -8.48 1.61 -12.96
CA GLU A 24 -8.54 2.59 -14.06
C GLU A 24 -9.92 3.25 -14.20
N LYS A 25 -10.98 2.57 -13.75
CA LYS A 25 -12.36 3.07 -13.76
C LYS A 25 -12.70 3.92 -12.52
N VAL A 26 -11.80 4.01 -11.55
CA VAL A 26 -12.04 4.73 -10.30
C VAL A 26 -11.84 6.23 -10.51
N ILE A 27 -12.86 7.01 -10.17
CA ILE A 27 -12.77 8.46 -10.11
C ILE A 27 -12.28 8.86 -8.71
N LEU A 28 -11.06 9.38 -8.63
CA LEU A 28 -10.42 9.81 -7.39
C LEU A 28 -10.44 11.33 -7.26
N THR A 29 -10.66 11.82 -6.05
CA THR A 29 -10.38 13.22 -5.73
C THR A 29 -8.88 13.50 -5.75
N VAL A 30 -8.50 14.78 -5.88
CA VAL A 30 -7.09 15.21 -5.86
C VAL A 30 -6.39 14.76 -4.57
N GLU A 31 -7.07 14.82 -3.43
CA GLU A 31 -6.49 14.41 -2.15
C GLU A 31 -6.28 12.90 -2.05
N GLN A 32 -7.26 12.11 -2.49
CA GLN A 32 -7.12 10.65 -2.54
C GLN A 32 -5.98 10.24 -3.47
N SER A 33 -5.90 10.85 -4.65
CA SER A 33 -4.83 10.61 -5.62
C SER A 33 -3.44 10.91 -5.02
N LYS A 34 -3.29 12.03 -4.28
CA LYS A 34 -2.03 12.35 -3.58
C LYS A 34 -1.65 11.32 -2.53
N ILE A 35 -2.61 10.86 -1.72
CA ILE A 35 -2.33 9.87 -0.66
C ILE A 35 -1.96 8.53 -1.28
N ILE A 36 -2.72 8.08 -2.27
CA ILE A 36 -2.45 6.84 -3.01
C ILE A 36 -1.06 6.91 -3.64
N HIS A 37 -0.72 8.01 -4.31
CA HIS A 37 0.60 8.21 -4.92
C HIS A 37 1.71 8.12 -3.87
N ASN A 38 1.57 8.80 -2.74
CA ASN A 38 2.59 8.80 -1.69
C ASN A 38 2.84 7.40 -1.11
N ILE A 39 1.77 6.66 -0.77
CA ILE A 39 1.88 5.30 -0.23
C ILE A 39 2.45 4.36 -1.29
N SER A 40 1.91 4.41 -2.51
CA SER A 40 2.32 3.55 -3.63
C SER A 40 3.81 3.73 -3.92
N ARG A 41 4.30 4.97 -3.95
CA ARG A 41 5.71 5.28 -4.19
C ARG A 41 6.65 4.58 -3.22
N PHE A 42 6.29 4.41 -1.94
CA PHE A 42 7.15 3.71 -0.98
C PHE A 42 7.16 2.19 -1.21
N ILE A 43 6.03 1.61 -1.62
CA ILE A 43 5.93 0.19 -1.96
C ILE A 43 6.71 -0.09 -3.25
N SER A 44 6.57 0.75 -4.29
CA SER A 44 7.26 0.63 -5.59
C SER A 44 8.78 0.70 -5.50
N GLN A 45 9.32 1.31 -4.43
CA GLN A 45 10.77 1.33 -4.18
C GLN A 45 11.33 -0.04 -3.80
N ILE A 46 10.48 -0.98 -3.38
CA ILE A 46 10.89 -2.28 -2.82
C ILE A 46 10.36 -3.43 -3.67
N ILE A 47 9.09 -3.37 -4.08
CA ILE A 47 8.45 -4.33 -4.98
C ILE A 47 8.32 -3.70 -6.36
N LYS A 48 8.99 -4.27 -7.37
CA LYS A 48 8.80 -3.88 -8.77
C LYS A 48 7.55 -4.56 -9.33
N LEU A 49 6.43 -3.86 -9.21
CA LEU A 49 5.23 -4.09 -9.99
C LEU A 49 4.97 -2.85 -10.85
N SER A 50 3.98 -2.90 -11.73
CA SER A 50 3.53 -1.70 -12.42
C SER A 50 3.06 -0.66 -11.37
N ASP A 51 3.21 0.62 -11.71
CA ASP A 51 2.72 1.70 -10.86
C ASP A 51 1.19 1.61 -10.69
N THR A 52 0.47 1.20 -11.75
CA THR A 52 -0.99 0.99 -11.74
C THR A 52 -1.39 -0.10 -10.76
N THR A 53 -0.72 -1.26 -10.77
CA THR A 53 -0.97 -2.37 -9.82
C THR A 53 -0.81 -1.89 -8.38
N ILE A 54 0.28 -1.19 -8.07
CA ILE A 54 0.56 -0.76 -6.69
C ILE A 54 -0.46 0.29 -6.23
N LYS A 55 -0.84 1.22 -7.12
CA LYS A 55 -1.91 2.20 -6.85
C LYS A 55 -3.25 1.53 -6.63
N ALA A 56 -3.58 0.52 -7.42
CA ALA A 56 -4.81 -0.25 -7.30
C ALA A 56 -4.89 -0.99 -5.95
N ILE A 57 -3.82 -1.69 -5.56
CA ILE A 57 -3.73 -2.35 -4.24
C ILE A 57 -3.84 -1.32 -3.12
N THR A 58 -3.13 -0.19 -3.23
CA THR A 58 -3.16 0.88 -2.23
C THR A 58 -4.57 1.44 -2.06
N TRP A 59 -5.27 1.70 -3.16
CA TRP A 59 -6.64 2.19 -3.14
C TRP A 59 -7.60 1.18 -2.53
N ASN A 60 -7.50 -0.10 -2.92
CA ASN A 60 -8.34 -1.15 -2.35
C ASN A 60 -8.10 -1.32 -0.85
N ALA A 61 -6.84 -1.21 -0.40
CA ALA A 61 -6.51 -1.26 1.02
C ALA A 61 -7.10 -0.08 1.80
N ILE A 62 -7.05 1.13 1.22
CA ILE A 62 -7.70 2.32 1.77
C ILE A 62 -9.21 2.10 1.87
N ARG A 63 -9.86 1.66 0.78
CA ARG A 63 -11.32 1.43 0.77
C ARG A 63 -11.74 0.41 1.82
N GLU A 64 -11.02 -0.70 1.90
CA GLU A 64 -11.29 -1.75 2.88
C GLU A 64 -11.13 -1.22 4.31
N TRP A 65 -10.11 -0.41 4.57
CA TRP A 65 -9.95 0.25 5.87
C TRP A 65 -11.13 1.19 6.18
N GLN A 66 -11.56 2.00 5.20
CA GLN A 66 -12.69 2.91 5.34
C GLN A 66 -13.99 2.17 5.68
N ILE A 67 -14.23 1.02 5.02
CA ILE A 67 -15.39 0.15 5.29
C ILE A 67 -15.31 -0.41 6.71
N ARG A 68 -14.19 -1.02 7.09
CA ARG A 68 -14.01 -1.65 8.41
C ARG A 68 -14.16 -0.67 9.58
N ASN A 69 -13.75 0.57 9.37
CA ASN A 69 -13.72 1.58 10.43
C ASN A 69 -14.90 2.56 10.38
N ASN A 70 -15.76 2.45 9.36
CA ASN A 70 -16.81 3.41 9.05
C ASN A 70 -16.30 4.86 9.06
N LYS A 71 -15.18 5.09 8.37
CA LYS A 71 -14.47 6.37 8.34
C LYS A 71 -13.95 6.68 6.95
N THR A 72 -13.84 7.95 6.63
CA THR A 72 -13.16 8.44 5.43
C THR A 72 -11.66 8.55 5.66
N ILE A 73 -10.88 8.52 4.57
CA ILE A 73 -9.44 8.75 4.67
C ILE A 73 -9.11 10.19 5.13
N ALA A 74 -9.97 11.15 4.85
CA ALA A 74 -9.83 12.54 5.29
C ALA A 74 -9.88 12.64 6.83
N GLU A 75 -10.82 11.91 7.45
CA GLU A 75 -10.97 11.85 8.92
C GLU A 75 -9.75 11.28 9.64
N ILE A 76 -8.84 10.56 8.95
CA ILE A 76 -7.59 10.10 9.58
C ILE A 76 -6.82 11.32 10.10
N ARG A 77 -6.76 12.44 9.38
CA ARG A 77 -5.95 13.60 9.79
C ARG A 77 -6.37 14.20 11.13
N GLU A 78 -7.66 14.08 11.44
CA GLU A 78 -8.30 14.61 12.66
C GLU A 78 -8.13 13.67 13.87
N LEU A 79 -7.65 12.44 13.66
CA LEU A 79 -7.40 11.52 14.76
C LEU A 79 -6.16 11.95 15.57
N PRO A 80 -6.11 11.62 16.88
CA PRO A 80 -4.88 11.73 17.66
C PRO A 80 -3.72 11.00 16.98
N ILE A 81 -2.49 11.52 17.13
CA ILE A 81 -1.31 11.01 16.42
C ILE A 81 -1.12 9.49 16.53
N GLY A 82 -1.31 8.90 17.72
CA GLY A 82 -1.22 7.45 17.89
C GLY A 82 -2.26 6.68 17.08
N LYS A 83 -3.51 7.18 17.02
CA LYS A 83 -4.59 6.59 16.22
C LYS A 83 -4.35 6.79 14.72
N ARG A 84 -3.74 7.90 14.32
CA ARG A 84 -3.32 8.15 12.92
C ARG A 84 -2.32 7.11 12.45
N LEU A 85 -1.27 6.89 13.25
CA LEU A 85 -0.23 5.92 12.91
C LEU A 85 -0.80 4.50 12.83
N ASN A 86 -1.72 4.15 13.74
CA ASN A 86 -2.41 2.85 13.70
C ASN A 86 -3.27 2.69 12.43
N ALA A 87 -4.07 3.71 12.07
CA ALA A 87 -4.88 3.67 10.86
C ALA A 87 -4.02 3.46 9.60
N ILE A 88 -2.91 4.19 9.47
CA ILE A 88 -1.99 3.99 8.35
C ILE A 88 -1.36 2.60 8.39
N LYS A 89 -0.91 2.13 9.56
CA LYS A 89 -0.34 0.78 9.69
C LYS A 89 -1.34 -0.30 9.26
N GLU A 90 -2.60 -0.16 9.64
CA GLU A 90 -3.67 -1.07 9.21
C GLU A 90 -3.85 -1.08 7.68
N ILE A 91 -3.82 0.09 7.04
CA ILE A 91 -3.87 0.19 5.56
C ILE A 91 -2.71 -0.57 4.93
N PHE A 92 -1.48 -0.43 5.44
CA PHE A 92 -0.33 -1.21 4.97
C PHE A 92 -0.55 -2.72 5.18
N CYS A 93 -1.04 -3.15 6.35
CA CYS A 93 -1.34 -4.56 6.63
C CYS A 93 -2.48 -5.13 5.77
N ILE A 94 -3.44 -4.30 5.36
CA ILE A 94 -4.49 -4.72 4.41
C ILE A 94 -3.87 -4.89 3.02
N GLY A 95 -3.08 -3.93 2.56
CA GLY A 95 -2.39 -4.01 1.26
C GLY A 95 -1.45 -5.21 1.16
N ASP A 96 -0.71 -5.51 2.23
CA ASP A 96 0.14 -6.70 2.35
C ASP A 96 -0.66 -7.99 2.10
N ARG A 97 -1.76 -8.15 2.84
CA ARG A 97 -2.65 -9.31 2.70
C ARG A 97 -3.24 -9.41 1.30
N MET A 98 -3.69 -8.29 0.73
CA MET A 98 -4.23 -8.25 -0.63
C MET A 98 -3.18 -8.68 -1.66
N LEU A 99 -1.94 -8.21 -1.54
CA LEU A 99 -0.92 -8.60 -2.51
C LEU A 99 -0.55 -10.09 -2.41
N LYS A 100 -0.61 -10.68 -1.21
CA LYS A 100 -0.36 -12.11 -1.02
C LYS A 100 -1.45 -13.00 -1.65
N THR A 101 -2.70 -12.53 -1.74
CA THR A 101 -3.75 -13.31 -2.42
C THR A 101 -3.42 -13.48 -3.91
N MET A 102 -2.73 -12.51 -4.50
CA MET A 102 -2.31 -12.46 -5.91
C MET A 102 -1.04 -13.26 -6.21
N LEU A 103 -0.56 -14.11 -5.29
CA LEU A 103 0.59 -14.98 -5.54
C LEU A 103 0.17 -16.30 -6.20
N LYS A 104 1.05 -16.88 -7.01
CA LYS A 104 0.95 -18.28 -7.45
C LYS A 104 1.55 -19.23 -6.40
N GLN A 105 1.04 -20.46 -6.35
CA GLN A 105 1.63 -21.51 -5.51
C GLN A 105 2.97 -22.01 -6.07
N PRO A 106 3.93 -22.40 -5.23
CA PRO A 106 3.92 -22.28 -3.76
C PRO A 106 4.19 -20.84 -3.28
N LYS A 107 3.42 -20.36 -2.28
CA LYS A 107 3.43 -18.94 -1.85
C LYS A 107 4.42 -18.59 -0.73
N ASN A 108 4.85 -19.53 0.11
CA ASN A 108 5.50 -19.23 1.40
C ASN A 108 6.71 -18.27 1.30
N LYS A 109 7.63 -18.48 0.35
CA LYS A 109 8.80 -17.61 0.17
C LYS A 109 8.41 -16.21 -0.29
N SER A 110 7.45 -16.14 -1.23
CA SER A 110 6.91 -14.89 -1.76
C SER A 110 6.18 -14.08 -0.69
N GLU A 111 5.43 -14.74 0.20
CA GLU A 111 4.72 -14.09 1.30
C GLU A 111 5.69 -13.40 2.26
N ILE A 112 6.76 -14.10 2.68
CA ILE A 112 7.81 -13.53 3.55
C ILE A 112 8.47 -12.32 2.90
N ILE A 113 8.71 -12.39 1.59
CA ILE A 113 9.31 -11.27 0.86
C ILE A 113 8.36 -10.05 0.87
N ILE A 114 7.06 -10.28 0.66
CA ILE A 114 6.05 -9.22 0.69
C ILE A 114 5.94 -8.63 2.10
N ASP A 115 5.93 -9.45 3.15
CA ASP A 115 5.95 -8.99 4.56
C ASP A 115 7.09 -8.01 4.81
N ILE A 116 8.31 -8.41 4.43
CA ILE A 116 9.51 -7.57 4.59
C ILE A 116 9.39 -6.28 3.79
N ALA A 117 8.79 -6.34 2.60
CA ALA A 117 8.64 -5.18 1.74
C ALA A 117 7.63 -4.17 2.31
N PHE A 118 6.47 -4.62 2.80
CA PHE A 118 5.48 -3.75 3.41
C PHE A 118 5.97 -3.13 4.72
N GLU A 119 6.66 -3.90 5.56
CA GLU A 119 7.27 -3.39 6.79
C GLU A 119 8.33 -2.30 6.48
N LYS A 120 9.16 -2.52 5.46
CA LYS A 120 10.14 -1.52 5.00
C LYS A 120 9.45 -0.28 4.41
N ALA A 121 8.41 -0.46 3.60
CA ALA A 121 7.67 0.66 3.01
C ALA A 121 7.00 1.51 4.09
N PHE A 122 6.44 0.88 5.13
CA PHE A 122 5.86 1.58 6.28
C PHE A 122 6.92 2.38 7.04
N LYS A 123 8.11 1.81 7.28
CA LYS A 123 9.23 2.55 7.90
C LYS A 123 9.67 3.76 7.07
N LEU A 124 9.73 3.63 5.75
CA LEU A 124 10.04 4.76 4.85
C LEU A 124 8.96 5.84 4.93
N PHE A 125 7.68 5.45 4.97
CA PHE A 125 6.57 6.38 5.16
C PHE A 125 6.67 7.12 6.49
N LEU A 126 6.94 6.42 7.61
CA LEU A 126 7.12 7.04 8.92
C LEU A 126 8.26 8.06 8.92
N ASN A 127 9.39 7.72 8.31
CA ASN A 127 10.53 8.63 8.18
C ASN A 127 10.18 9.86 7.33
N TYR A 128 9.42 9.68 6.26
CA TYR A 128 8.92 10.80 5.45
C TYR A 128 8.01 11.72 6.26
N ILE A 129 7.05 11.17 7.00
CA ILE A 129 6.16 11.95 7.87
C ILE A 129 6.96 12.68 8.96
N SER A 130 7.90 12.01 9.63
CA SER A 130 8.74 12.62 10.65
C SER A 130 9.53 13.80 10.09
N LYS A 131 10.18 13.66 8.92
CA LYS A 131 10.98 14.72 8.31
C LYS A 131 10.17 15.92 7.81
N ASN A 132 8.95 15.69 7.34
CA ASN A 132 8.09 16.76 6.79
C ASN A 132 7.14 17.37 7.84
N ASN A 133 7.02 16.79 9.04
CA ASN A 133 6.30 17.38 10.16
C ASN A 133 7.16 18.33 11.02
N PHE A 134 8.44 18.54 10.69
CA PHE A 134 9.29 19.57 11.30
C PHE A 134 9.16 20.95 10.62
N GLU A 135 8.29 21.09 9.62
CA GLU A 135 8.07 22.36 8.88
C GLU A 135 6.64 22.93 9.04
N ARG A 136 5.90 22.55 10.09
CA ARG A 136 4.62 23.19 10.44
C ARG A 136 4.50 23.49 11.92
#